data_AF-A0A7R9H039-F1
#
_entry.id   AF-A0A7R9H039-F1
#
_cell.length_a   1.000
_cell.length_b   1.000
_cell.length_c   1.000
_cell.angle_alpha   90.00
_cell.angle_beta   90.00
_cell.angle_gamma   90.00
#
_symmetry.space_group_name_H-M   'P 1'
#
loop_
_entity.id
_entity.type
_entity.pdbx_description
1 polymer ?
#
loop_
_entity_poly.entity_id
_entity_poly.type
_entity_poly.pdbx_seq_one_letter_code
_entity_poly.pdbx_strand_id
1 'polypeptide(L)'
;MCSSDLTDAIPGDDHFKTRALHTTVKLLSEFLSQLDELPACYEVFKPVSCTLSRLDSSKYPPDIQKDIAGLVLNIAALESRKIQLLVVEKKKPRALRLYEPNIEEVFDGMKKRPMGRTKQERAKLLHKYKREMKGAMREIRRDRSFLAKLKLKETLTSDLERQQKVREIYGSAANQQAEFHKLNKHKKK
;
A
#
# COMPACT_ATOMS: atom_id res chain seq x y z
N MET A 1 -12.85 56.50 -24.96
CA MET A 1 -12.62 57.84 -24.39
C MET A 1 -11.80 58.60 -25.41
N CYS A 2 -12.36 59.68 -25.94
CA CYS A 2 -11.80 60.45 -27.06
C CYS A 2 -10.65 61.33 -26.54
N SER A 3 -9.44 61.14 -27.06
CA SER A 3 -8.27 61.96 -26.72
C SER A 3 -8.12 63.06 -27.79
N SER A 4 -9.11 63.95 -27.85
CA SER A 4 -9.11 65.13 -28.72
C SER A 4 -8.51 66.37 -28.03
N ASP A 5 -8.12 66.27 -26.75
CA ASP A 5 -7.80 67.44 -25.92
C ASP A 5 -6.31 67.86 -25.96
N LEU A 6 -5.53 67.34 -26.91
CA LEU A 6 -4.10 67.68 -27.08
C LEU A 6 -3.79 68.44 -28.39
N THR A 7 -4.80 68.77 -29.19
CA THR A 7 -4.61 69.46 -30.49
C THR A 7 -4.80 70.98 -30.43
N ASP A 8 -4.99 71.56 -29.24
CA ASP A 8 -5.12 73.01 -29.09
C ASP A 8 -3.73 73.62 -28.82
N ALA A 9 -3.11 74.09 -29.90
CA ALA A 9 -1.97 75.01 -29.92
C ALA A 9 -0.84 74.72 -28.91
N ILE A 10 0.04 73.76 -29.21
CA ILE A 10 1.36 73.70 -28.58
C ILE A 10 2.05 75.06 -28.85
N PRO A 11 2.47 75.83 -27.83
CA PRO A 11 3.25 77.04 -28.07
C PRO A 11 4.48 76.65 -28.90
N GLY A 12 4.62 77.27 -30.07
CA GLY A 12 5.61 76.91 -31.10
C GLY A 12 7.07 77.16 -30.71
N ASP A 13 7.34 77.46 -29.44
CA ASP A 13 8.66 77.75 -28.92
C ASP A 13 9.50 76.48 -28.86
N ASP A 14 10.59 76.45 -29.62
CA ASP A 14 11.54 75.32 -29.60
C ASP A 14 12.17 75.10 -28.22
N HIS A 15 12.24 76.15 -27.40
CA HIS A 15 12.61 76.07 -25.98
C HIS A 15 11.61 75.27 -25.14
N PHE A 16 10.31 75.39 -25.42
CA PHE A 16 9.30 74.59 -24.71
C PHE A 16 9.40 73.12 -25.12
N LYS A 17 9.54 72.84 -26.43
CA LYS A 17 9.68 71.48 -26.97
C LYS A 17 10.92 70.77 -26.43
N THR A 18 12.06 71.46 -26.40
CA THR A 18 13.32 70.92 -25.87
C THR A 18 13.26 70.69 -24.36
N ARG A 19 12.66 71.63 -23.61
CA ARG A 19 12.44 71.45 -22.16
C ARG A 19 11.51 70.28 -21.87
N ALA A 20 10.38 70.18 -22.58
CA ALA A 20 9.44 69.08 -22.43
C ALA A 20 10.12 67.73 -22.68
N LEU A 21 10.90 67.61 -23.76
CA LEU A 21 11.64 66.40 -24.10
C LEU A 21 12.72 66.07 -23.05
N HIS A 22 13.47 67.05 -22.58
CA HIS A 22 14.47 66.84 -21.53
C HIS A 22 13.81 66.39 -20.21
N THR A 23 12.67 66.98 -19.83
CA THR A 23 11.93 66.55 -18.64
C THR A 23 11.36 65.15 -18.79
N THR A 24 10.86 64.76 -19.97
CA THR A 24 10.35 63.39 -20.17
C THR A 24 11.46 62.35 -20.15
N VAL A 25 12.63 62.64 -20.74
CA VAL A 25 13.80 61.76 -20.66
C VAL A 25 14.25 61.57 -19.22
N LYS A 26 14.30 62.64 -18.41
CA LYS A 26 14.65 62.56 -16.99
C LYS A 26 13.62 61.78 -16.16
N LEU A 27 12.34 61.98 -16.42
CA LEU A 27 11.30 61.18 -15.77
C LEU A 27 11.45 59.71 -16.14
N LEU A 28 11.71 59.40 -17.40
CA LEU A 28 11.91 58.01 -17.85
C LEU A 28 13.15 57.37 -17.21
N SER A 29 14.24 58.11 -17.00
CA SER A 29 15.41 57.58 -16.28
C SER A 29 15.11 57.29 -14.80
N GLU A 30 14.34 58.15 -14.14
CA GLU A 30 13.91 57.93 -12.76
C GLU A 30 12.95 56.72 -12.67
N PHE A 31 11.98 56.61 -13.58
CA PHE A 31 11.09 55.45 -13.65
C PHE A 31 11.85 54.14 -13.91
N LEU A 32 12.87 54.16 -14.76
CA LEU A 32 13.72 53.00 -15.00
C LEU A 32 14.42 52.57 -13.70
N SER A 33 14.93 53.52 -12.90
CA SER A 33 15.55 53.23 -11.62
C SER A 33 14.59 52.63 -10.59
N GLN A 34 13.33 53.08 -10.59
CA GLN A 34 12.29 52.60 -9.67
C GLN A 34 11.75 51.23 -10.06
N LEU A 35 11.65 50.95 -11.37
CA LEU A 35 11.13 49.68 -11.90
C LEU A 35 12.22 48.62 -12.04
N ASP A 36 13.45 48.91 -11.60
CA ASP A 36 14.60 48.01 -11.72
C ASP A 36 14.38 46.66 -11.00
N GLU A 37 13.55 46.65 -9.95
CA GLU A 37 13.20 45.43 -9.20
C GLU A 37 12.30 44.46 -9.99
N LEU A 38 11.64 44.92 -11.06
CA LEU A 38 10.72 44.09 -11.83
C LEU A 38 11.48 43.21 -12.83
N PRO A 39 11.19 41.89 -12.88
CA PRO A 39 11.86 40.98 -13.81
C PRO A 39 11.54 41.27 -15.29
N ALA A 40 10.44 41.97 -15.56
CA ALA A 40 9.98 42.34 -16.91
C ALA A 40 10.33 43.79 -17.31
N CYS A 41 11.23 44.46 -16.58
CA CYS A 41 11.56 45.87 -16.82
C CYS A 41 12.01 46.14 -18.27
N TYR A 42 12.86 45.26 -18.85
CA TYR A 42 13.33 45.42 -20.23
C TYR A 42 12.20 45.46 -21.26
N GLU A 43 11.21 44.56 -21.17
CA GLU A 43 10.12 44.49 -22.15
C GLU A 43 9.21 45.73 -22.11
N VAL A 44 9.07 46.37 -20.94
CA VAL A 44 8.31 47.62 -20.77
C VAL A 44 9.03 48.80 -21.44
N PHE A 45 10.37 48.87 -21.32
CA PHE A 45 11.17 49.99 -21.85
C PHE A 45 11.72 49.77 -23.26
N LYS A 46 11.63 48.57 -23.81
CA LYS A 46 11.96 48.24 -25.20
C LYS A 46 11.28 49.13 -26.27
N PRO A 47 9.97 49.45 -26.20
CA PRO A 47 9.38 50.39 -27.15
C PRO A 47 9.96 51.80 -27.02
N VAL A 48 10.38 52.20 -25.81
CA VAL A 48 10.96 53.53 -25.54
C VAL A 48 12.36 53.65 -26.14
N SER A 49 13.21 52.62 -26.04
CA SER A 49 14.50 52.63 -26.72
C SER A 49 14.35 52.68 -28.25
N CYS A 50 13.34 52.01 -28.79
CA CYS A 50 13.01 52.03 -30.22
C CYS A 50 12.46 53.37 -30.71
N THR A 51 11.74 54.12 -29.88
CA THR A 51 11.28 55.48 -30.25
C THR A 51 12.41 56.49 -30.15
N LEU A 52 13.28 56.38 -29.15
CA LEU A 52 14.43 57.27 -28.98
C LEU A 52 15.50 57.07 -30.07
N SER A 53 15.68 55.85 -30.57
CA SER A 53 16.61 55.58 -31.69
C SER A 53 16.17 56.16 -33.03
N ARG A 54 14.87 56.49 -33.18
CA ARG A 54 14.32 57.16 -34.37
C ARG A 54 14.47 58.68 -34.32
N LEU A 55 14.88 59.24 -33.19
CA LEU A 55 15.11 60.67 -33.06
C LEU A 55 16.50 61.02 -33.59
N ASP A 56 16.58 62.07 -34.41
CA ASP A 56 17.85 62.61 -34.88
C ASP A 56 18.56 63.32 -33.71
N SER A 57 19.46 62.61 -33.02
CA SER A 57 20.18 63.13 -31.85
C SER A 57 21.00 64.40 -32.17
N SER A 58 21.42 64.59 -33.42
CA SER A 58 22.21 65.74 -33.87
C SER A 58 21.49 67.09 -33.82
N LYS A 59 20.15 67.09 -33.73
CA LYS A 59 19.32 68.32 -33.72
C LYS A 59 19.14 68.91 -32.32
N TYR A 60 19.56 68.21 -31.27
CA TYR A 60 19.30 68.60 -29.88
C TYR A 60 20.57 69.13 -29.18
N PRO A 61 20.42 69.96 -28.14
CA PRO A 61 21.53 70.39 -27.28
C PRO A 61 22.34 69.21 -26.70
N PRO A 62 23.64 69.41 -26.40
CA PRO A 62 24.55 68.34 -25.99
C PRO A 62 24.13 67.65 -24.68
N ASP A 63 23.43 68.36 -23.79
CA ASP A 63 22.98 67.80 -22.51
C ASP A 63 21.85 66.79 -22.71
N ILE A 64 20.90 67.08 -23.59
CA ILE A 64 19.81 66.15 -23.93
C ILE A 64 20.36 64.93 -24.66
N GLN A 65 21.34 65.12 -25.55
CA GLN A 65 22.00 64.01 -26.24
C GLN A 65 22.66 63.03 -25.26
N LYS A 66 23.34 63.55 -24.23
CA LYS A 66 23.94 62.73 -23.17
C LYS A 66 22.89 61.96 -22.37
N ASP A 67 21.80 62.62 -21.98
CA ASP A 67 20.74 61.99 -21.21
C ASP A 67 20.02 60.89 -22.00
N ILE A 68 19.76 61.11 -23.30
CA ILE A 68 19.20 60.09 -24.21
C ILE A 68 20.16 58.91 -24.35
N ALA A 69 21.44 59.17 -24.60
CA ALA A 69 22.45 58.12 -24.74
C ALA A 69 22.59 57.30 -23.44
N GLY A 70 22.61 57.97 -22.29
CA GLY A 70 22.66 57.32 -20.98
C GLY A 70 21.43 56.43 -20.73
N LEU A 71 20.24 56.92 -21.07
CA LEU A 71 19.01 56.15 -20.93
C LEU A 71 18.99 54.91 -21.85
N VAL A 72 19.45 55.04 -23.11
CA VAL A 72 19.55 53.90 -24.03
C VAL A 72 20.54 52.85 -23.53
N LEU A 73 21.69 53.27 -23.00
CA LEU A 73 22.68 52.37 -22.39
C LEU A 73 22.12 51.65 -21.17
N ASN A 74 21.37 52.36 -20.32
CA ASN A 74 20.72 51.77 -19.15
C ASN A 74 19.68 50.71 -19.54
N ILE A 75 18.88 50.98 -20.58
CA ILE A 75 17.93 49.97 -21.11
C ILE A 75 18.66 48.76 -21.70
N ALA A 76 19.76 48.98 -22.44
CA ALA A 76 20.56 47.89 -22.99
C ALA A 76 21.20 47.01 -21.90
N ALA A 77 21.62 47.59 -20.78
CA ALA A 77 22.14 46.84 -19.64
C ALA A 77 21.09 45.87 -19.05
N LEU A 78 19.80 46.24 -19.09
CA LEU A 78 18.69 45.41 -18.62
C LEU A 78 18.39 44.20 -19.51
N GLU A 79 18.82 44.20 -20.78
CA GLU A 79 18.64 43.08 -21.71
C GLU A 79 19.33 41.79 -21.24
N SER A 80 20.42 41.93 -20.49
CA SER A 80 21.16 40.81 -19.91
C SER A 80 20.37 40.06 -18.83
N ARG A 81 19.29 40.64 -18.30
CA ARG A 81 18.48 40.05 -17.23
C ARG A 81 17.52 39.02 -17.82
N LYS A 82 17.75 37.75 -17.48
CA LYS A 82 16.89 36.65 -17.91
C LYS A 82 15.53 36.74 -17.23
N ILE A 83 14.46 36.85 -18.02
CA ILE A 83 13.09 36.76 -17.54
C ILE A 83 12.87 35.34 -17.01
N GLN A 84 12.50 35.23 -15.73
CA GLN A 84 12.08 33.95 -15.16
C GLN A 84 10.64 33.68 -15.60
N LEU A 85 10.42 32.54 -16.24
CA LEU A 85 9.08 32.09 -16.60
C LEU A 85 8.25 31.87 -15.33
N LEU A 86 6.99 32.32 -15.35
CA LEU A 86 6.07 32.08 -14.25
C LEU A 86 5.83 30.58 -14.12
N VAL A 87 6.27 30.00 -13.00
CA VAL A 87 6.02 28.59 -12.68
C VAL A 87 4.88 28.52 -11.68
N VAL A 88 3.85 27.73 -12.00
CA VAL A 88 2.77 27.44 -11.05
C VAL A 88 3.36 26.79 -9.79
N GLU A 89 2.99 27.31 -8.63
CA GLU A 89 3.46 26.77 -7.35
C GLU A 89 3.20 25.26 -7.27
N LYS A 90 4.27 24.48 -7.09
CA LYS A 90 4.16 23.03 -6.96
C LYS A 90 3.50 22.70 -5.63
N LYS A 91 2.37 22.00 -5.68
CA LYS A 91 1.69 21.51 -4.46
C LYS A 91 2.59 20.51 -3.74
N LYS A 92 2.74 20.67 -2.42
CA LYS A 92 3.48 19.72 -1.58
C LYS A 92 2.76 18.36 -1.61
N PRO A 93 3.49 17.23 -1.73
CA PRO A 93 2.88 15.90 -1.72
C PRO A 93 2.20 15.64 -0.38
N ARG A 94 1.05 14.95 -0.42
CA ARG A 94 0.35 14.55 0.80
C ARG A 94 1.08 13.37 1.44
N ALA A 95 1.20 13.39 2.76
CA ALA A 95 1.77 12.26 3.50
C ALA A 95 0.91 11.00 3.34
N LEU A 96 1.57 9.83 3.41
CA LEU A 96 0.89 8.54 3.40
C LEU A 96 0.00 8.41 4.65
N ARG A 97 -1.14 7.72 4.49
CA ARG A 97 -2.02 7.42 5.62
C ARG A 97 -1.35 6.36 6.50
N LEU A 98 -1.11 6.70 7.76
CA LEU A 98 -0.64 5.76 8.76
C LEU A 98 -1.86 5.07 9.40
N TYR A 99 -1.76 3.76 9.60
CA TYR A 99 -2.79 2.97 10.27
C TYR A 99 -2.32 2.58 11.66
N GLU A 100 -3.24 2.55 12.61
CA GLU A 100 -2.96 2.10 13.97
C GLU A 100 -2.92 0.58 14.03
N PRO A 101 -1.91 -0.01 14.69
CA PRO A 101 -1.83 -1.44 14.86
C PRO A 101 -2.90 -1.93 15.86
N ASN A 102 -3.58 -3.03 15.52
CA ASN A 102 -4.58 -3.65 16.39
C ASN A 102 -3.92 -4.61 17.39
N ILE A 103 -3.43 -4.07 18.50
CA ILE A 103 -2.71 -4.80 19.56
C ILE A 103 -3.66 -5.03 20.75
N GLU A 104 -3.63 -6.24 21.30
CA GLU A 104 -4.33 -6.58 22.55
C GLU A 104 -3.34 -6.44 23.73
N GLU A 105 -3.76 -5.82 24.84
CA GLU A 105 -2.89 -5.57 26.02
C GLU A 105 -2.40 -6.87 26.68
N VAL A 106 -3.23 -7.91 26.68
CA VAL A 106 -2.92 -9.22 27.25
C VAL A 106 -3.01 -10.27 26.16
N PHE A 107 -1.88 -10.92 25.86
CA PHE A 107 -1.77 -11.91 24.78
C PHE A 107 -1.55 -13.31 25.35
N ASP A 108 -2.59 -14.13 25.37
CA ASP A 108 -2.55 -15.51 25.87
C ASP A 108 -1.96 -16.53 24.86
N GLY A 109 -1.38 -16.07 23.74
CA GLY A 109 -0.82 -16.94 22.68
C GLY A 109 -1.86 -17.68 21.82
N MET A 110 -3.06 -17.95 22.35
CA MET A 110 -4.13 -18.68 21.70
C MET A 110 -5.29 -17.75 21.34
N LYS A 111 -5.13 -17.03 20.23
CA LYS A 111 -6.17 -16.10 19.75
C LYS A 111 -7.35 -16.87 19.13
N LYS A 112 -8.48 -16.90 19.83
CA LYS A 112 -9.76 -17.29 19.24
C LYS A 112 -10.28 -16.12 18.42
N ARG A 113 -10.79 -16.39 17.22
CA ARG A 113 -11.41 -15.34 16.40
C ARG A 113 -12.52 -14.64 17.20
N PRO A 114 -12.63 -13.30 17.15
CA PRO A 114 -13.70 -12.59 17.83
C PRO A 114 -15.03 -13.04 17.22
N MET A 115 -15.86 -13.69 18.04
CA MET A 115 -17.18 -14.20 17.67
C MET A 115 -18.17 -13.70 18.71
N GLY A 116 -19.43 -13.49 18.32
CA GLY A 116 -20.50 -13.18 19.28
C GLY A 116 -20.63 -14.27 20.35
N ARG A 117 -21.04 -13.88 21.57
CA ARG A 117 -21.11 -14.77 22.75
C ARG A 117 -21.83 -16.09 22.46
N THR A 118 -23.00 -16.02 21.82
CA THR A 118 -23.81 -17.20 21.45
C THR A 118 -23.08 -18.17 20.52
N LYS A 119 -22.32 -17.65 19.53
CA LYS A 119 -21.52 -18.49 18.61
C LYS A 119 -20.35 -19.13 19.33
N GLN A 120 -19.71 -18.42 20.27
CA GLN A 120 -18.60 -18.92 21.06
C GLN A 120 -19.04 -20.06 21.99
N GLU A 121 -20.19 -19.92 22.66
CA GLU A 121 -20.78 -20.95 23.51
C GLU A 121 -21.15 -22.19 22.69
N ARG A 122 -21.79 -22.02 21.53
CA ARG A 122 -22.10 -23.13 20.63
C ARG A 122 -20.85 -23.88 20.19
N ALA A 123 -19.79 -23.16 19.81
CA ALA A 123 -18.52 -23.79 19.45
C ALA A 123 -17.89 -24.56 20.61
N LYS A 124 -17.94 -24.01 21.83
CA LYS A 124 -17.46 -24.67 23.06
C LYS A 124 -18.23 -25.96 23.32
N LEU A 125 -19.56 -25.93 23.21
CA LEU A 125 -20.43 -27.10 23.40
C LEU A 125 -20.17 -28.18 22.34
N LEU A 126 -20.07 -27.80 21.06
CA LEU A 126 -19.75 -28.74 19.98
C LEU A 126 -18.39 -29.40 20.16
N HIS A 127 -17.39 -28.65 20.62
CA HIS A 127 -16.07 -29.20 20.91
C HIS A 127 -16.14 -30.25 22.03
N LYS A 128 -16.83 -29.94 23.14
CA LYS A 128 -17.05 -30.91 24.23
C LYS A 128 -17.76 -32.15 23.72
N TYR A 129 -18.89 -31.99 23.04
CA TYR A 129 -19.68 -33.10 22.48
C TYR A 129 -18.82 -34.04 21.61
N LYS A 130 -18.06 -33.49 20.65
CA LYS A 130 -17.20 -34.28 19.77
C LYS A 130 -16.10 -35.02 20.54
N ARG A 131 -15.55 -34.41 21.58
CA ARG A 131 -14.50 -35.02 22.41
C ARG A 131 -15.04 -36.19 23.22
N GLU A 132 -16.18 -36.00 23.90
CA GLU A 132 -16.84 -37.05 24.69
C GLU A 132 -17.29 -38.21 23.79
N MET A 133 -17.95 -37.91 22.66
CA MET A 133 -18.37 -38.92 21.69
C MET A 133 -17.18 -39.76 21.18
N LYS A 134 -16.05 -39.12 20.87
CA LYS A 134 -14.83 -39.82 20.43
C LYS A 134 -14.20 -40.65 21.55
N GLY A 135 -14.32 -40.21 22.81
CA GLY A 135 -13.92 -40.97 24.00
C GLY A 135 -14.74 -42.26 24.13
N ALA A 136 -16.05 -42.11 24.24
CA ALA A 136 -16.99 -43.22 24.39
C ALA A 136 -16.86 -44.25 23.25
N MET A 137 -16.76 -43.80 22.00
CA MET A 137 -16.60 -44.73 20.87
C MET A 137 -15.28 -45.51 20.93
N ARG A 138 -14.20 -44.92 21.48
CA ARG A 138 -12.93 -45.63 21.66
C ARG A 138 -13.02 -46.69 22.76
N GLU A 139 -13.78 -46.44 23.81
CA GLU A 139 -14.04 -47.39 24.89
C GLU A 139 -14.86 -48.58 24.39
N ILE A 140 -15.98 -48.32 23.70
CA ILE A 140 -16.82 -49.37 23.09
C ILE A 140 -15.98 -50.28 22.17
N ARG A 141 -15.06 -49.71 21.38
CA ARG A 141 -14.17 -50.50 20.51
C ARG A 141 -13.19 -51.35 21.32
N ARG A 142 -12.62 -50.82 22.41
CA ARG A 142 -11.74 -51.57 23.31
C ARG A 142 -12.51 -52.73 23.97
N ASP A 143 -13.70 -52.47 24.47
CA ASP A 143 -14.54 -53.49 25.13
C ASP A 143 -14.95 -54.59 24.16
N ARG A 144 -15.36 -54.22 22.94
CA ARG A 144 -15.65 -55.18 21.86
C ARG A 144 -14.44 -56.08 21.57
N SER A 145 -13.25 -55.49 21.48
CA SER A 145 -12.02 -56.27 21.21
C SER A 145 -11.68 -57.20 22.37
N PHE A 146 -11.93 -56.77 23.61
CA PHE A 146 -11.72 -57.58 24.80
C PHE A 146 -12.68 -58.77 24.86
N LEU A 147 -13.98 -58.52 24.68
CA LEU A 147 -15.00 -59.56 24.63
C LEU A 147 -14.74 -60.57 23.51
N ALA A 148 -14.28 -60.12 22.34
CA ALA A 148 -13.93 -61.02 21.24
C ALA A 148 -12.77 -61.96 21.61
N LYS A 149 -11.72 -61.43 22.26
CA LYS A 149 -10.60 -62.26 22.75
C LYS A 149 -11.04 -63.25 23.81
N LEU A 150 -11.92 -62.84 24.72
CA LEU A 150 -12.43 -63.68 25.80
C LEU A 150 -13.25 -64.85 25.23
N LYS A 151 -14.21 -64.55 24.34
CA LYS A 151 -15.00 -65.58 23.65
C LYS A 151 -14.12 -66.54 22.85
N LEU A 152 -13.12 -66.03 22.14
CA LEU A 152 -12.19 -66.87 21.38
C LEU A 152 -11.43 -67.84 22.31
N LYS A 153 -10.97 -67.35 23.46
CA LYS A 153 -10.28 -68.17 24.46
C LYS A 153 -11.19 -69.28 24.98
N GLU A 154 -12.44 -68.96 25.34
CA GLU A 154 -13.44 -69.93 25.81
C GLU A 154 -13.74 -71.01 24.75
N THR A 155 -13.90 -70.62 23.48
CA THR A 155 -14.12 -71.58 22.40
C THR A 155 -12.92 -72.50 22.21
N LEU A 156 -11.70 -71.97 22.25
CA LEU A 156 -10.47 -72.77 22.12
C LEU A 156 -10.31 -73.75 23.27
N THR A 157 -10.57 -73.32 24.52
CA THR A 157 -10.49 -74.22 25.68
C THR A 157 -11.53 -75.34 25.60
N SER A 158 -12.77 -75.00 25.24
CA SER A 158 -13.84 -76.00 25.08
C SER A 158 -13.54 -76.98 23.94
N ASP A 159 -12.97 -76.51 22.83
CA ASP A 159 -12.57 -77.37 21.71
C ASP A 159 -11.43 -78.31 22.10
N LEU A 160 -10.43 -77.82 22.84
CA LEU A 160 -9.33 -78.66 23.34
C LEU A 160 -9.82 -79.76 24.28
N GLU A 161 -10.70 -79.41 25.23
CA GLU A 161 -11.33 -80.39 26.13
C GLU A 161 -12.15 -81.42 25.35
N ARG A 162 -12.94 -80.98 24.37
CA ARG A 162 -13.72 -81.89 23.51
C ARG A 162 -12.78 -82.84 22.75
N GLN A 163 -11.73 -82.32 22.13
CA GLN A 163 -10.76 -83.13 21.39
C GLN A 163 -10.03 -84.14 22.29
N GLN A 164 -9.67 -83.76 23.53
CA GLN A 164 -9.08 -84.68 24.51
C GLN A 164 -10.03 -85.82 24.85
N LYS A 165 -11.27 -85.51 25.25
CA LYS A 165 -12.30 -86.52 25.56
C LYS A 165 -12.58 -87.45 24.38
N VAL A 166 -12.69 -86.90 23.18
CA VAL A 166 -12.87 -87.69 21.96
C VAL A 166 -11.69 -88.65 21.75
N ARG A 167 -10.44 -88.18 21.89
CA ARG A 167 -9.25 -89.05 21.79
C ARG A 167 -9.26 -90.18 22.83
N GLU A 168 -9.66 -89.90 24.07
CA GLU A 168 -9.78 -90.92 25.13
C GLU A 168 -10.84 -91.98 24.80
N ILE A 169 -12.01 -91.56 24.30
CA ILE A 169 -13.08 -92.47 23.88
C ILE A 169 -12.61 -93.36 22.72
N TYR A 170 -12.01 -92.77 21.68
CA TYR A 170 -11.49 -93.55 20.54
C TYR A 170 -10.34 -94.48 20.97
N GLY A 171 -9.48 -94.05 21.88
CA GLY A 171 -8.40 -94.87 22.44
C GLY A 171 -8.94 -96.07 23.24
N SER A 172 -9.95 -95.86 24.09
CA SER A 172 -10.58 -96.95 24.85
C SER A 172 -11.33 -97.93 23.95
N ALA A 173 -12.05 -97.44 22.94
CA ALA A 173 -12.70 -98.28 21.93
C ALA A 173 -11.68 -99.13 21.13
N ALA A 174 -10.54 -98.54 20.74
CA ALA A 174 -9.47 -99.27 20.06
C ALA A 174 -8.87 -100.39 20.94
N ASN A 175 -8.68 -100.13 22.24
CA ASN A 175 -8.22 -101.14 23.19
C ASN A 175 -9.22 -102.31 23.33
N GLN A 176 -10.52 -102.01 23.47
CA GLN A 176 -11.57 -103.04 23.51
C GLN A 176 -11.59 -103.90 22.25
N GLN A 177 -11.43 -103.28 21.07
CA GLN A 177 -11.35 -104.00 19.82
C GLN A 177 -10.11 -104.91 19.76
N ALA A 178 -8.96 -104.42 20.24
CA ALA A 178 -7.74 -105.23 20.34
C ALA A 178 -7.91 -106.44 21.28
N GLU A 179 -8.55 -106.25 22.44
CA GLU A 179 -8.90 -107.33 23.38
C GLU A 179 -9.85 -108.35 22.75
N PHE A 180 -10.90 -107.90 22.08
CA PHE A 180 -11.84 -108.76 21.36
C PHE A 180 -11.13 -109.61 20.29
N HIS A 181 -10.22 -109.01 19.52
CA HIS A 181 -9.41 -109.75 18.55
C HIS A 181 -8.49 -110.79 19.21
N LYS A 182 -7.92 -110.50 20.39
CA LYS A 182 -7.13 -111.48 21.17
C LYS A 182 -7.99 -112.65 21.65
N LEU A 183 -9.17 -112.39 22.21
CA LEU A 183 -10.12 -113.42 22.63
C LEU A 183 -10.53 -114.33 21.47
N ASN A 184 -10.83 -113.76 20.30
CA ASN A 184 -11.18 -114.54 19.11
C ASN A 184 -10.02 -115.38 18.57
N LYS A 185 -8.76 -114.96 18.76
CA LYS A 185 -7.59 -115.79 18.45
C LYS A 185 -7.46 -116.97 19.40
N HIS A 186 -7.70 -116.77 20.70
CA HIS A 186 -7.68 -117.85 21.68
C HIS A 186 -8.80 -118.88 21.46
N LYS A 187 -9.99 -118.46 21.03
CA LYS A 187 -11.11 -119.38 20.69
C LYS A 187 -10.89 -120.22 19.43
N LYS A 188 -9.93 -119.86 18.56
CA LYS A 188 -9.62 -120.57 17.31
C LYS A 188 -8.49 -121.60 17.47
N LYS A 189 -7.81 -121.63 18.62
CA LYS A 189 -6.94 -122.74 19.03
C LYS A 189 -7.76 -123.74 19.82
#